data_AF-A0A822E809-F1
#
_entry.id   AF-A0A822E809-F1
#
_cell.length_a   1.000
_cell.length_b   1.000
_cell.length_c   1.000
_cell.angle_alpha   90.00
_cell.angle_beta   90.00
_cell.angle_gamma   90.00
#
_symmetry.space_group_name_H-M   'P 1'
#
loop_
_entity.id
_entity.type
_entity.pdbx_description
1 polymer ?
#
loop_
_entity_poly.entity_id
_entity_poly.type
_entity_poly.pdbx_seq_one_letter_code
_entity_poly.pdbx_strand_id
1 'polypeptide(L)' 'MGTSKSALLPPDQVQLICSETGFTPKQLRRLYIRFQELAKRNPSCDYLTREDFLEIREVAVNPLGERLVDVIVQDYG' A
#
# COMPACT_ATOMS: atom_id res chain seq x y z
N MET A 1 5.58 11.30 -21.12
CA MET A 1 5.90 9.92 -21.51
C MET A 1 6.76 9.30 -20.42
N GLY A 2 6.15 8.92 -19.29
CA GLY A 2 6.86 8.46 -18.10
C GLY A 2 6.98 6.94 -18.12
N THR A 3 8.20 6.43 -18.07
CA THR A 3 8.49 5.01 -18.07
C THR A 3 7.89 4.37 -16.82
N SER A 4 6.84 3.59 -17.01
CA SER A 4 6.37 2.65 -16.00
C SER A 4 7.52 1.69 -15.74
N LYS A 5 8.33 1.96 -14.70
CA LYS A 5 9.09 0.91 -14.04
C LYS A 5 8.04 -0.13 -13.69
N SER A 6 7.96 -1.19 -14.48
CA SER A 6 7.07 -2.30 -14.24
C SER A 6 7.43 -2.79 -12.85
N ALA A 7 6.55 -2.45 -11.92
CA ALA A 7 6.59 -2.87 -10.54
C ALA A 7 6.30 -4.38 -10.56
N LEU A 8 7.30 -5.16 -10.99
CA LEU A 8 7.23 -6.59 -11.20
C LEU A 8 7.33 -7.23 -9.82
N LEU A 9 6.19 -7.28 -9.13
CA LEU A 9 6.01 -8.26 -8.07
C LEU A 9 6.26 -9.65 -8.68
N PRO A 10 7.09 -10.49 -8.04
CA PRO A 10 7.26 -11.87 -8.44
C PRO A 10 5.90 -12.57 -8.56
N PRO A 11 5.67 -13.36 -9.62
CA PRO A 11 4.38 -14.01 -9.85
C PRO A 11 3.98 -14.93 -8.69
N ASP A 12 4.96 -15.55 -8.02
CA ASP A 12 4.74 -16.45 -6.89
C ASP A 12 4.20 -15.68 -5.67
N GLN A 13 4.75 -14.49 -5.39
CA GLN A 13 4.25 -13.61 -4.32
C GLN A 13 2.85 -13.08 -4.63
N VAL A 14 2.58 -12.74 -5.90
CA VAL A 14 1.24 -12.31 -6.33
C VAL A 14 0.21 -13.41 -6.07
N GLN A 15 0.52 -14.66 -6.41
CA GLN A 15 -0.39 -15.78 -6.19
C GLN A 15 -0.64 -16.03 -4.70
N LEU A 16 0.42 -16.00 -3.88
CA LEU A 16 0.32 -16.15 -2.44
C LEU A 16 -0.63 -15.10 -1.84
N ILE A 17 -0.36 -13.81 -2.10
CA ILE A 17 -1.16 -12.70 -1.57
C ILE A 17 -2.60 -12.77 -2.10
N CYS A 18 -2.80 -13.12 -3.37
CA CYS A 18 -4.14 -13.32 -3.93
C CYS A 18 -4.90 -14.45 -3.23
N SER A 19 -4.21 -15.53 -2.83
CA SER A 19 -4.84 -16.65 -2.11
C SER A 19 -5.18 -16.30 -0.65
N GLU A 20 -4.34 -15.51 0.02
CA GLU A 20 -4.55 -15.08 1.41
C GLU A 20 -5.64 -13.99 1.53
N THR A 21 -5.65 -13.03 0.61
CA THR A 21 -6.53 -11.85 0.68
C THR A 21 -7.82 -11.99 -0.13
N GLY A 22 -7.88 -12.96 -1.06
CA GLY A 22 -8.96 -13.07 -2.04
C GLY A 22 -8.93 -12.00 -3.13
N PHE A 23 -7.91 -11.14 -3.21
CA PHE A 23 -7.79 -10.16 -4.27
C PHE A 23 -7.47 -10.80 -5.62
N THR A 24 -7.97 -10.20 -6.69
CA THR A 24 -7.52 -10.53 -8.05
C THR A 24 -6.12 -9.97 -8.31
N PRO A 25 -5.31 -10.59 -9.19
CA PRO A 25 -3.98 -10.07 -9.55
C PRO A 25 -4.02 -8.63 -10.09
N LYS A 26 -5.13 -8.22 -10.72
CA LYS A 26 -5.34 -6.86 -11.20
C LYS A 26 -5.53 -5.86 -10.05
N GLN A 27 -6.27 -6.24 -9.01
CA GLN A 27 -6.44 -5.43 -7.80
C GLN A 27 -5.12 -5.30 -7.06
N LEU A 28 -4.37 -6.40 -6.90
CA LEU A 28 -3.08 -6.38 -6.23
C LEU A 28 -2.07 -5.46 -6.94
N ARG A 29 -1.98 -5.53 -8.27
CA ARG A 29 -1.12 -4.61 -9.05
C ARG A 29 -1.49 -3.14 -8.83
N ARG A 30 -2.78 -2.81 -8.77
CA ARG A 30 -3.24 -1.44 -8.52
C ARG A 30 -2.88 -0.98 -7.10
N LEU A 31 -3.05 -1.86 -6.11
CA LEU A 31 -2.64 -1.60 -4.72
C LEU A 31 -1.13 -1.36 -4.62
N TYR A 32 -0.33 -2.18 -5.28
CA TYR A 32 1.12 -2.04 -5.26
C TYR A 32 1.62 -0.74 -5.90
N ILE A 33 1.00 -0.30 -7.01
CA ILE A 33 1.34 1.00 -7.61
C ILE A 33 1.03 2.14 -6.64
N ARG A 34 -0.14 2.12 -5.99
CA ARG A 34 -0.54 3.13 -5.00
C ARG A 34 0.40 3.12 -3.79
N PHE A 35 0.80 1.93 -3.33
CA PHE A 35 1.79 1.76 -2.27
C PHE A 35 3.13 2.40 -2.67
N GLN A 36 3.62 2.14 -3.89
CA GLN A 36 4.86 2.76 -4.37
C GLN A 36 4.76 4.27 -4.52
N GLU A 37 3.60 4.81 -4.88
CA GLU A 37 3.39 6.27 -4.95
C GLU A 37 3.47 6.94 -3.59
N LEU A 38 2.96 6.27 -2.55
CA LEU A 38 3.11 6.70 -1.16
C LEU A 38 4.57 6.54 -0.68
N ALA A 39 5.17 5.37 -0.89
CA ALA A 39 6.54 5.06 -0.45
C ALA A 39 7.62 5.95 -1.09
N LYS A 40 7.41 6.45 -2.32
CA LYS A 40 8.33 7.41 -2.97
C LYS A 40 8.54 8.70 -2.19
N ARG A 41 7.62 9.04 -1.27
CA ARG A 41 7.74 10.22 -0.42
C ARG A 41 8.77 10.02 0.70
N ASN A 42 9.01 8.76 1.08
CA ASN A 42 10.04 8.34 2.05
C ASN A 42 10.99 7.30 1.42
N PRO A 43 11.89 7.74 0.51
CA PRO A 43 12.75 6.84 -0.27
C PRO A 43 13.78 6.06 0.56
N SER A 44 13.92 6.36 1.84
CA SER A 44 14.75 5.65 2.82
C SER A 44 14.02 4.54 3.57
N CYS A 45 12.71 4.40 3.44
CA CYS A 45 11.91 3.37 4.10
C CYS A 45 11.28 2.41 3.06
N ASP A 46 11.47 1.11 3.26
CA ASP A 46 10.82 0.06 2.47
C ASP A 46 9.37 -0.23 2.96
N TYR A 47 8.89 0.57 3.91
CA TYR A 47 7.59 0.45 4.56
C TYR A 47 6.89 1.81 4.62
N LEU A 48 5.56 1.78 4.76
CA LEU A 48 4.76 2.98 4.98
C LEU A 48 4.68 3.28 6.48
N THR A 49 4.85 4.55 6.82
CA THR A 49 4.68 5.08 8.17
C THR A 49 3.23 5.50 8.41
N ARG A 50 2.89 5.73 9.69
CA ARG A 50 1.58 6.30 10.08
C ARG A 50 1.28 7.59 9.31
N GLU A 51 2.29 8.43 9.14
CA GLU A 51 2.17 9.73 8.47
C GLU A 51 1.81 9.54 6.99
N ASP A 52 2.42 8.58 6.30
CA ASP A 52 2.12 8.29 4.89
C ASP A 52 0.65 7.91 4.68
N PHE A 53 0.04 7.15 5.61
CA PHE A 53 -1.38 6.80 5.51
C PHE A 53 -2.32 7.99 5.74
N LEU A 54 -1.94 8.93 6.58
CA LEU A 54 -2.73 10.14 6.85
C LEU A 54 -2.68 11.14 5.69
N GLU A 55 -1.71 11.03 4.79
CA GLU A 55 -1.69 11.83 3.56
C GLU A 55 -2.74 11.37 2.53
N ILE A 56 -3.26 10.15 2.67
CA ILE A 56 -4.37 9.67 1.83
C ILE A 56 -5.60 10.52 2.16
N ARG A 57 -6.03 11.34 1.21
CA ARG A 57 -7.15 12.29 1.40
C ARG A 57 -8.39 11.61 1.98
N GLU A 58 -8.72 10.42 1.48
CA GLU A 58 -9.87 9.63 1.91
C GLU A 58 -9.75 9.19 3.38
N VAL A 59 -8.53 8.95 3.86
CA VAL A 59 -8.26 8.65 5.27
C VAL A 59 -8.34 9.92 6.11
N ALA A 60 -7.74 11.03 5.65
CA ALA A 60 -7.71 12.30 6.38
C ALA A 60 -9.11 12.89 6.64
N VAL A 61 -10.05 12.71 5.71
CA VAL A 61 -11.44 13.20 5.88
C VAL A 61 -12.34 12.21 6.62
N ASN A 62 -11.87 10.98 6.88
CA ASN A 62 -12.65 9.98 7.57
C ASN A 62 -12.59 10.25 9.10
N PRO A 63 -13.74 10.36 9.80
CA PRO A 63 -13.76 10.57 11.25
C PRO A 63 -13.08 9.43 12.05
N LEU A 64 -12.92 8.25 11.44
CA LEU A 64 -12.21 7.11 12.01
C LEU A 64 -10.84 6.89 11.35
N GLY A 65 -10.38 7.83 10.52
CA GLY A 65 -9.15 7.71 9.74
C GLY A 65 -7.94 7.37 10.61
N GLU A 66 -7.69 8.16 11.64
CA GLU A 66 -6.57 7.90 12.57
C GLU A 66 -6.66 6.52 13.23
N ARG A 67 -7.85 6.12 13.69
CA ARG A 67 -8.05 4.80 14.33
C ARG A 67 -7.84 3.65 13.34
N LEU A 68 -8.21 3.82 12.08
CA LEU A 68 -7.94 2.82 11.04
C LEU A 68 -6.44 2.68 10.80
N VAL A 69 -5.71 3.80 10.74
CA VAL A 69 -4.25 3.77 10.61
C VAL A 69 -3.61 3.12 11.83
N ASP A 70 -4.09 3.43 13.03
CA ASP A 70 -3.55 2.86 14.26
C ASP A 70 -3.70 1.33 14.29
N VAL A 71 -4.86 0.79 13.88
CA VAL A 71 -5.05 -0.68 13.77
C VAL A 71 -4.11 -1.27 12.73
N ILE A 72 -4.01 -0.65 11.55
CA ILE A 72 -3.13 -1.13 10.48
C ILE A 72 -1.68 -1.16 10.96
N VAL A 73 -1.19 -0.12 11.65
CA VAL A 73 0.21 -0.02 12.08
C VAL A 73 0.49 -0.86 13.33
N GLN A 74 -0.47 -1.00 14.26
CA GLN A 74 -0.33 -1.87 15.44
C GLN A 74 -0.25 -3.35 15.08
N ASP A 75 -0.93 -3.79 14.02
CA ASP A 75 -0.89 -5.17 13.55
C ASP A 75 0.49 -5.57 12.93
N TYR A 76 1.38 -4.60 12.66
CA TYR A 76 2.76 -4.83 12.21
C TYR A 76 3.81 -4.69 13.34
N GLY A 77 3.38 -4.69 14.61
CA GLY A 77 4.24 -4.69 15.81
C GLY A 77 4.74 -6.07 16.21
#